data_AF-A0A9D1I2Q1-F1
#
_entry.id   AF-A0A9D1I2Q1-F1
#
_cell.length_a   1.000
_cell.length_b   1.000
_cell.length_c   1.000
_cell.angle_alpha   90.00
_cell.angle_beta   90.00
_cell.angle_gamma   90.00
#
_symmetry.space_group_name_H-M   'P 1'
#
loop_
_entity.id
_entity.type
_entity.pdbx_description
1 polymer ?
#
loop_
_entity_poly.entity_id
_entity_poly.type
_entity_poly.pdbx_seq_one_letter_code
_entity_poly.pdbx_strand_id
1 'polypeptide(L)'
;MKKRIWVIILTVCGTVGLATALAAGDSQEAIIRDLISQRTDTMAGFYAGEIGRDEAIETISYMETDLLMQTDIENIDRYFRTDIEQVKKYQFEHIRITDSHEDMICADVTIRWEAEGLDGREEFSHTYQVICVKEDNRYKLAQFY
;
A
#
# COMPACT_ATOMS: atom_id res chain seq x y z
N MET A 1 -36.92 32.40 -14.56
CA MET A 1 -36.66 31.32 -15.54
C MET A 1 -35.15 31.22 -15.78
N LYS A 2 -34.55 30.08 -15.43
CA LYS A 2 -33.51 29.32 -16.16
C LYS A 2 -32.88 28.33 -15.17
N LYS A 3 -33.41 27.11 -15.20
CA LYS A 3 -32.91 25.95 -14.45
C LYS A 3 -31.56 25.54 -15.02
N ARG A 4 -30.55 25.34 -14.17
CA ARG A 4 -29.32 24.65 -14.54
C ARG A 4 -29.37 23.26 -13.93
N ILE A 5 -29.70 22.29 -14.78
CA ILE A 5 -29.60 20.85 -14.51
C ILE A 5 -28.16 20.49 -14.86
N TRP A 6 -27.37 20.10 -13.86
CA TRP A 6 -26.14 19.35 -14.12
C TRP A 6 -26.46 17.88 -13.95
N VAL A 7 -26.21 17.15 -15.03
CA VAL A 7 -26.48 15.72 -15.22
C VAL A 7 -25.62 14.95 -14.23
N ILE A 8 -26.27 14.30 -13.25
CA ILE A 8 -25.65 13.26 -12.44
C ILE A 8 -25.53 12.04 -13.35
N ILE A 9 -24.32 11.70 -13.77
CA ILE A 9 -24.06 10.45 -14.48
C ILE A 9 -24.09 9.33 -13.43
N LEU A 10 -25.23 8.67 -13.38
CA LEU A 10 -25.50 7.43 -12.66
C LEU A 10 -25.18 6.28 -13.61
N THR A 11 -24.12 5.51 -13.33
CA THR A 11 -23.83 4.25 -14.04
C THR A 11 -23.83 3.08 -13.06
N VAL A 12 -25.05 2.70 -12.68
CA VAL A 12 -25.68 1.37 -12.79
C VAL A 12 -24.79 0.10 -12.71
N CYS A 13 -25.15 -0.72 -11.72
CA CYS A 13 -25.20 -2.19 -11.63
C CYS A 13 -23.92 -3.03 -11.54
N GLY A 14 -23.70 -3.51 -10.31
CA GLY A 14 -23.23 -4.87 -10.04
C GLY A 14 -23.82 -5.37 -8.74
N THR A 15 -25.12 -5.70 -8.71
CA THR A 15 -25.67 -6.51 -7.61
C THR A 15 -25.09 -7.91 -7.71
N VAL A 16 -24.19 -8.26 -6.82
CA VAL A 16 -23.86 -9.65 -6.53
C VAL A 16 -24.34 -9.93 -5.11
N GLY A 17 -25.50 -10.58 -5.01
CA GLY A 17 -25.85 -11.32 -3.83
C GLY A 17 -25.44 -12.78 -4.03
N LEU A 18 -24.59 -13.31 -3.16
CA LEU A 18 -24.79 -14.61 -2.51
C LEU A 18 -23.79 -14.75 -1.34
N ALA A 19 -24.21 -15.51 -0.35
CA ALA A 19 -23.86 -15.34 1.05
C ALA A 19 -22.69 -16.22 1.54
N THR A 20 -22.26 -15.83 2.74
CA THR A 20 -21.71 -16.63 3.86
C THR A 20 -20.22 -17.03 3.86
N ALA A 21 -19.57 -16.53 4.92
CA ALA A 21 -18.41 -17.05 5.66
C ALA A 21 -17.00 -16.76 5.14
N LEU A 22 -16.57 -15.49 5.14
CA LEU A 22 -15.16 -15.08 5.00
C LEU A 22 -14.78 -13.91 5.93
N ALA A 23 -15.14 -13.96 7.22
CA ALA A 23 -14.83 -12.85 8.14
C ALA A 23 -13.31 -12.73 8.48
N ALA A 24 -12.53 -13.81 8.32
CA ALA A 24 -11.10 -13.80 8.61
C ALA A 24 -10.25 -13.34 7.42
N GLY A 25 -10.60 -13.73 6.18
CA GLY A 25 -9.89 -13.33 4.96
C GLY A 25 -9.99 -11.83 4.72
N ASP A 26 -11.20 -11.27 4.80
CA ASP A 26 -11.43 -9.83 4.60
C ASP A 26 -10.65 -8.98 5.62
N SER A 27 -10.47 -9.47 6.86
CA SER A 27 -9.71 -8.72 7.89
C SER A 27 -8.21 -8.81 7.69
N GLN A 28 -7.67 -9.94 7.22
CA GLN A 28 -6.26 -10.09 6.88
C GLN A 28 -5.88 -9.28 5.63
N GLU A 29 -6.72 -9.32 4.59
CA GLU A 29 -6.53 -8.49 3.40
C GLU A 29 -6.57 -6.99 3.76
N ALA A 30 -7.44 -6.58 4.67
CA ALA A 30 -7.50 -5.22 5.16
C ALA A 30 -6.22 -4.81 5.91
N ILE A 31 -5.67 -5.68 6.77
CA ILE A 31 -4.40 -5.45 7.46
C ILE A 31 -3.25 -5.26 6.46
N ILE A 32 -3.13 -6.16 5.48
CA ILE A 32 -2.09 -6.09 4.45
C ILE A 32 -2.23 -4.82 3.63
N ARG A 33 -3.46 -4.49 3.20
CA ARG A 33 -3.76 -3.29 2.42
C ARG A 33 -3.38 -2.02 3.19
N ASP A 34 -3.76 -1.93 4.46
CA ASP A 34 -3.47 -0.79 5.32
C ASP A 34 -1.96 -0.60 5.51
N LEU A 35 -1.23 -1.68 5.82
CA LEU A 35 0.23 -1.64 5.95
C LEU A 35 0.92 -1.25 4.64
N ILE A 36 0.55 -1.84 3.50
CA ILE A 36 1.21 -1.50 2.24
C ILE A 36 0.86 -0.07 1.80
N SER A 37 -0.39 0.38 2.02
CA SER A 37 -0.80 1.74 1.73
C SER A 37 -0.03 2.76 2.56
N GLN A 38 0.02 2.59 3.88
CA GLN A 38 0.77 3.49 4.76
C GLN A 38 2.24 3.56 4.35
N ARG A 39 2.88 2.42 4.06
CA ARG A 39 4.29 2.37 3.64
C ARG A 39 4.49 3.15 2.34
N THR A 40 3.64 2.87 1.36
CA THR A 40 3.73 3.48 0.03
C THR A 40 3.53 4.99 0.11
N ASP A 41 2.53 5.44 0.86
CA ASP A 41 2.21 6.86 1.02
C ASP A 41 3.32 7.59 1.80
N THR A 42 3.87 6.98 2.85
CA THR A 42 5.00 7.53 3.61
C THR A 42 6.24 7.69 2.74
N MET A 43 6.62 6.65 1.98
CA MET A 43 7.81 6.69 1.13
C MET A 43 7.63 7.68 -0.04
N ALA A 44 6.46 7.67 -0.69
CA ALA A 44 6.16 8.62 -1.76
C ALA A 44 6.14 10.07 -1.26
N GLY A 45 5.49 10.32 -0.12
CA GLY A 45 5.45 11.66 0.50
C GLY A 45 6.84 12.12 0.94
N PHE A 46 7.68 11.23 1.47
CA PHE A 46 9.07 11.53 1.80
C PHE A 46 9.87 11.94 0.55
N TYR A 47 9.79 11.15 -0.54
CA TYR A 47 10.52 11.45 -1.77
C TYR A 47 10.00 12.70 -2.50
N ALA A 48 8.71 13.00 -2.38
CA ALA A 48 8.13 14.26 -2.87
C ALA A 48 8.49 15.48 -2.00
N GLY A 49 9.10 15.26 -0.82
CA GLY A 49 9.41 16.32 0.15
C GLY A 49 8.19 16.84 0.93
N GLU A 50 7.08 16.10 0.89
CA GLU A 50 5.83 16.41 1.61
C GLU A 50 5.90 15.95 3.08
N ILE A 51 6.66 14.87 3.34
CA ILE A 51 6.88 14.31 4.69
C ILE A 51 8.34 14.54 5.10
N GLY A 52 8.55 14.97 6.35
CA GLY A 52 9.89 15.18 6.91
C GLY A 52 10.60 13.86 7.19
N ARG A 53 11.94 13.87 7.16
CA ARG A 53 12.76 12.67 7.45
C ARG A 53 12.37 11.98 8.76
N ASP A 54 12.30 12.73 9.86
CA ASP A 54 12.05 12.15 11.18
C ASP A 54 10.64 11.55 11.28
N GLU A 55 9.65 12.19 10.63
CA GLU A 55 8.28 11.68 10.53
C GLU A 55 8.19 10.40 9.68
N ALA A 56 8.94 10.35 8.57
CA ALA A 56 9.03 9.15 7.74
C ALA A 56 9.65 7.98 8.52
N ILE A 57 10.77 8.22 9.23
CA ILE A 57 11.44 7.19 10.05
C ILE A 57 10.53 6.72 11.19
N GLU A 58 9.82 7.63 11.87
CA GLU A 58 8.88 7.26 12.93
C GLU A 58 7.76 6.36 12.40
N THR A 59 7.17 6.73 11.26
CA THR A 59 6.09 5.97 10.64
C THR A 59 6.56 4.58 10.19
N ILE A 60 7.70 4.51 9.48
CA ILE A 60 8.30 3.24 9.05
C ILE A 60 8.66 2.36 10.24
N SER A 61 9.30 2.90 11.29
CA SER A 61 9.68 2.13 12.48
C SER A 61 8.48 1.60 13.27
N TYR A 62 7.34 2.28 13.17
CA TYR A 62 6.11 1.88 13.83
C TYR A 62 5.44 0.70 13.11
N MET A 63 5.51 0.67 11.78
CA MET A 63 4.74 -0.26 10.94
C MET A 63 5.55 -1.39 10.33
N GLU A 64 6.87 -1.25 10.22
CA GLU A 64 7.78 -2.26 9.69
C GLU A 64 8.63 -2.85 10.81
N THR A 65 9.23 -4.01 10.53
CA THR A 65 10.17 -4.65 11.43
C THR A 65 11.30 -5.33 10.66
N ASP A 66 12.25 -5.92 11.39
CA ASP A 66 13.36 -6.71 10.88
C ASP A 66 14.20 -5.98 9.80
N LEU A 67 14.61 -6.71 8.76
CA LEU A 67 15.50 -6.23 7.71
C LEU A 67 14.81 -5.23 6.78
N LEU A 68 13.49 -5.34 6.59
CA LEU A 68 12.72 -4.41 5.77
C LEU A 68 12.82 -3.00 6.36
N MET A 69 12.51 -2.85 7.65
CA MET A 69 12.60 -1.58 8.36
C MET A 69 14.01 -0.98 8.29
N GLN A 70 15.05 -1.80 8.52
CA GLN A 70 16.45 -1.33 8.45
C GLN A 70 16.78 -0.81 7.05
N THR A 71 16.37 -1.54 6.01
CA THR A 71 16.65 -1.19 4.62
C THR A 71 15.92 0.09 4.22
N ASP A 72 14.65 0.25 4.63
CA ASP A 72 13.86 1.43 4.27
C ASP A 72 14.30 2.68 5.03
N ILE A 73 14.70 2.57 6.30
CA ILE A 73 15.34 3.67 7.03
C ILE A 73 16.68 4.07 6.37
N GLU A 74 17.50 3.10 5.97
CA GLU A 74 18.73 3.40 5.23
C GLU A 74 18.46 4.09 3.89
N ASN A 75 17.39 3.70 3.19
CA ASN A 75 16.98 4.34 1.95
C ASN A 75 16.49 5.77 2.18
N ILE A 76 15.69 6.01 3.22
CA ILE A 76 15.29 7.36 3.63
C ILE A 76 16.51 8.24 3.88
N ASP A 77 17.53 7.71 4.57
CA ASP A 77 18.77 8.44 4.85
C ASP A 77 19.59 8.75 3.59
N ARG A 78 19.59 7.85 2.61
CA ARG A 78 20.36 8.01 1.36
C ARG A 78 19.68 8.91 0.33
N TYR A 79 18.36 8.87 0.25
CA TYR A 79 17.60 9.41 -0.89
C TYR A 79 16.77 10.65 -0.56
N PHE A 80 17.14 11.39 0.48
CA PHE A 80 16.54 12.69 0.74
C PHE A 80 16.80 13.64 -0.45
N ARG A 81 15.75 13.98 -1.19
CA ARG A 81 15.74 14.93 -2.31
C ARG A 81 16.51 14.49 -3.56
N THR A 82 16.56 13.20 -3.86
CA THR A 82 16.97 12.72 -5.17
C THR A 82 15.79 12.75 -6.15
N ASP A 83 16.04 13.07 -7.43
CA ASP A 83 15.06 13.01 -8.53
C ASP A 83 14.66 11.56 -8.84
N ILE A 84 14.01 10.89 -7.89
CA ILE A 84 13.49 9.52 -8.04
C ILE A 84 12.13 9.60 -8.73
N GLU A 85 11.84 8.58 -9.55
CA GLU A 85 10.51 8.37 -10.15
C GLU A 85 9.43 8.41 -9.07
N GLN A 86 8.41 9.25 -9.30
CA GLN A 86 7.37 9.45 -8.31
C GLN A 86 6.20 8.51 -8.59
N VAL A 87 5.83 7.71 -7.60
CA VAL A 87 4.55 7.01 -7.61
C VAL A 87 3.43 8.05 -7.54
N LYS A 88 2.63 8.17 -8.61
CA LYS A 88 1.47 9.07 -8.66
C LYS A 88 0.20 8.39 -8.18
N LYS A 89 0.09 7.09 -8.44
CA LYS A 89 -1.07 6.29 -8.07
C LYS A 89 -0.70 4.83 -7.97
N TYR A 90 -1.42 4.12 -7.11
CA TYR A 90 -1.38 2.67 -7.08
C TYR A 90 -2.78 2.10 -6.83
N GLN A 91 -2.97 0.85 -7.23
CA GLN A 91 -4.20 0.11 -6.98
C GLN A 91 -3.88 -1.36 -6.73
N PHE A 92 -4.38 -1.90 -5.61
CA PHE A 92 -4.36 -3.33 -5.37
C PHE A 92 -5.29 -4.04 -6.33
N GLU A 93 -4.74 -4.90 -7.18
CA GLU A 93 -5.51 -5.73 -8.11
C GLU A 93 -5.91 -7.04 -7.44
N HIS A 94 -4.97 -7.67 -6.73
CA HIS A 94 -5.18 -8.93 -6.03
C HIS A 94 -4.40 -8.95 -4.71
N ILE A 95 -5.03 -9.45 -3.64
CA ILE A 95 -4.36 -9.84 -2.40
C ILE A 95 -4.74 -11.29 -2.18
N ARG A 96 -3.77 -12.20 -2.19
CA ARG A 96 -4.01 -13.63 -1.98
C ARG A 96 -3.24 -14.07 -0.76
N ILE A 97 -3.95 -14.37 0.32
CA ILE A 97 -3.35 -15.00 1.50
C ILE A 97 -2.83 -16.38 1.10
N THR A 98 -1.52 -16.59 1.26
CA THR A 98 -0.84 -17.85 0.92
C THR A 98 -0.65 -18.73 2.16
N ASP A 99 -0.44 -18.12 3.32
CA ASP A 99 -0.36 -18.79 4.62
C ASP A 99 -0.77 -17.83 5.74
N SER A 100 -1.32 -18.34 6.84
CA SER A 100 -1.64 -17.52 8.01
C SER A 100 -1.73 -18.32 9.30
N HIS A 101 -1.13 -17.75 10.34
CA HIS A 101 -1.14 -18.23 11.72
C HIS A 101 -1.49 -17.07 12.68
N GLU A 102 -1.56 -17.35 13.98
CA GLU A 102 -1.93 -16.36 15.00
C GLU A 102 -1.08 -15.07 14.96
N ASP A 103 0.22 -15.23 14.67
CA ASP A 103 1.22 -14.17 14.74
C ASP A 103 1.83 -13.84 13.36
N MET A 104 1.31 -14.39 12.27
CA MET A 104 1.90 -14.22 10.93
C MET A 104 0.86 -14.32 9.82
N ILE A 105 1.00 -13.47 8.81
CA ILE A 105 0.22 -13.51 7.56
C ILE A 105 1.21 -13.45 6.39
N CYS A 106 1.12 -14.40 5.48
CA CYS A 106 1.85 -14.42 4.21
C CYS A 106 0.86 -14.20 3.06
N ALA A 107 1.22 -13.38 2.09
CA ALA A 107 0.37 -13.11 0.94
C ALA A 107 1.14 -12.80 -0.35
N ASP A 108 0.55 -13.15 -1.47
CA ASP A 108 0.92 -12.61 -2.79
C ASP A 108 0.04 -11.37 -3.06
N VAL A 109 0.67 -10.22 -3.28
CA VAL A 109 -0.02 -8.94 -3.46
C VAL A 109 0.32 -8.36 -4.82
N THR A 110 -0.67 -8.27 -5.71
CA THR A 110 -0.51 -7.63 -7.01
C THR A 110 -0.96 -6.18 -6.95
N ILE A 111 -0.05 -5.27 -7.27
CA ILE A 111 -0.27 -3.83 -7.27
C ILE A 111 -0.01 -3.31 -8.67
N ARG A 112 -0.97 -2.55 -9.19
CA ARG A 112 -0.79 -1.72 -10.37
C ARG A 112 -0.29 -0.35 -9.96
N TRP A 113 0.83 0.07 -10.54
CA TRP A 113 1.50 1.33 -10.31
C TRP A 113 1.32 2.26 -11.51
N GLU A 114 1.15 3.54 -11.23
CA GLU A 114 1.31 4.65 -12.17
C GLU A 114 2.46 5.52 -11.67
N ALA A 115 3.60 5.44 -12.35
CA ALA A 115 4.81 6.19 -12.03
C ALA A 115 5.02 7.30 -13.06
N GLU A 116 5.57 8.44 -12.62
CA GLU A 116 5.98 9.53 -13.50
C GLU A 116 7.48 9.81 -13.31
N GLY A 117 8.24 9.61 -14.38
CA GLY A 117 9.67 9.86 -14.46
C GLY A 117 10.00 10.88 -15.55
N LEU A 118 11.29 11.04 -15.87
CA LEU A 118 11.77 11.98 -16.89
C LEU A 118 11.25 11.66 -18.30
N ASP A 119 11.00 10.38 -18.58
CA ASP A 119 10.55 9.89 -19.88
C ASP A 119 9.01 9.86 -20.03
N GLY A 120 8.28 10.30 -19.00
CA GLY A 120 6.82 10.39 -18.98
C GLY A 120 6.17 9.48 -17.95
N ARG A 121 4.90 9.14 -18.19
CA ARG A 121 4.11 8.26 -17.32
C ARG A 121 4.20 6.81 -17.78
N GLU A 122 4.43 5.92 -16.84
CA GLU A 122 4.42 4.48 -17.04
C GLU A 122 3.39 3.82 -16.12
N GLU A 123 2.65 2.86 -16.67
CA GLU A 123 1.74 2.00 -15.91
C GLU A 123 2.24 0.56 -15.97
N PHE A 124 2.39 -0.08 -14.81
CA PHE A 124 2.83 -1.48 -14.73
C PHE A 124 2.20 -2.18 -13.53
N SER A 125 2.04 -3.51 -13.60
CA SER A 125 1.62 -4.33 -12.47
C SER A 125 2.77 -5.21 -11.99
N HIS A 126 2.90 -5.34 -10.67
CA HIS A 126 3.89 -6.21 -10.05
C HIS A 126 3.26 -7.01 -8.91
N THR A 127 3.66 -8.27 -8.76
CA THR A 127 3.22 -9.16 -7.67
C THR A 127 4.33 -9.30 -6.65
N TYR A 128 4.07 -8.81 -5.45
CA TYR A 128 4.98 -8.87 -4.31
C TYR A 128 4.64 -10.06 -3.42
N GLN A 129 5.66 -10.67 -2.83
CA GLN A 129 5.48 -11.56 -1.69
C GLN A 129 5.59 -10.74 -0.40
N VAL A 130 4.59 -10.90 0.46
CA VAL A 130 4.40 -10.07 1.64
C VAL A 130 4.32 -10.95 2.87
N ILE A 131 5.06 -10.57 3.91
CA ILE A 131 4.97 -11.18 5.23
C ILE A 131 4.68 -10.10 6.26
N CYS A 132 3.58 -10.28 6.99
CA CYS A 132 3.26 -9.48 8.16
C CYS A 132 3.42 -10.34 9.43
N VAL A 133 4.07 -9.81 10.45
CA VAL A 133 4.25 -10.48 11.74
C VAL A 133 3.60 -9.68 12.86
N LYS A 134 3.12 -10.35 13.89
CA LYS A 134 2.46 -9.72 15.03
C LYS A 134 3.46 -9.44 16.15
N GLU A 135 3.62 -8.16 16.49
CA GLU A 135 4.44 -7.67 17.60
C GLU A 135 3.58 -6.78 18.50
N ASP A 136 3.67 -6.93 19.82
CA ASP A 136 2.91 -6.12 20.78
C ASP A 136 1.40 -6.01 20.45
N ASN A 137 0.83 -7.13 19.99
CA ASN A 137 -0.57 -7.27 19.58
C ASN A 137 -0.99 -6.44 18.34
N ARG A 138 -0.03 -6.02 17.51
CA ARG A 138 -0.24 -5.37 16.21
C ARG A 138 0.55 -6.07 15.12
N TYR A 139 -0.01 -6.12 13.91
CA TYR A 139 0.74 -6.56 12.74
C TYR A 139 1.67 -5.48 12.20
N LYS A 140 2.89 -5.87 11.87
CA LYS A 140 3.91 -5.09 11.18
C LYS A 140 4.35 -5.79 9.91
N LEU A 141 4.83 -5.02 8.94
CA LEU A 141 5.39 -5.53 7.69
C LEU A 141 6.84 -5.97 7.92
N ALA A 142 7.12 -7.26 7.76
CA ALA A 142 8.47 -7.83 7.88
C ALA A 142 9.14 -8.06 6.52
N GLN A 143 8.34 -8.25 5.46
CA GLN A 143 8.86 -8.49 4.12
C GLN A 143 7.93 -7.93 3.02
N PHE A 144 8.54 -7.33 1.98
CA PHE A 144 7.87 -6.79 0.80
C PHE A 144 8.84 -6.79 -0.40
N TYR A 145 8.71 -7.74 -1.34
CA TYR A 145 9.67 -8.02 -2.43
C TYR A 145 9.01 -8.57 -3.67
#